data_AF-A0A9W4IUR7-F1
#
_entry.id   AF-A0A9W4IUR7-F1
#
_cell.length_a   1.000
_cell.length_b   1.000
_cell.length_c   1.000
_cell.angle_alpha   90.00
_cell.angle_beta   90.00
_cell.angle_gamma   90.00
#
_symmetry.space_group_name_H-M   'P 1'
#
loop_
_entity.id
_entity.type
_entity.pdbx_description
1 polymer ?
#
loop_
_entity_poly.entity_id
_entity_poly.type
_entity_poly.pdbx_seq_one_letter_code
_entity_poly.pdbx_strand_id
1 'polypeptide(L)'
;MLGHIAGICESGQPSGLTCPNGRTLYSSVIWGLVGPRRLYSVGQIYTPLLHFFWIGALIPLVTFLLYRYTRCRFWKLINWPLIFIGTANVPPATGINYSSWALVNYIFHSFIKRRYFAWWTKYNYVLTAALDTGLALSGIVIFFCISYPGALFPKWWGNTVYLNTADAEGVAYMAVPSIGYFGPPNGT
;
A
#
# COMPACT_ATOMS: atom_id res chain seq x y z
N MET A 1 -3.34 9.94 26.05
CA MET A 1 -4.12 10.71 25.05
C MET A 1 -5.20 9.90 24.33
N LEU A 2 -4.97 8.62 23.99
CA LEU A 2 -5.94 7.81 23.22
C LEU A 2 -7.28 7.51 23.93
N GLY A 3 -7.36 7.63 25.26
CA GLY A 3 -8.59 7.37 26.03
C GLY A 3 -9.55 8.55 26.16
N HIS A 4 -9.21 9.74 25.65
CA HIS A 4 -10.03 10.95 25.80
C HIS A 4 -10.95 11.21 24.58
N ILE A 5 -10.85 10.36 23.56
CA ILE A 5 -11.61 10.48 22.32
C ILE A 5 -12.43 9.20 22.18
N ALA A 6 -13.75 9.32 22.29
CA ALA A 6 -14.67 8.20 22.07
C ALA A 6 -14.52 7.67 20.64
N GLY A 7 -14.61 6.34 20.45
CA GLY A 7 -14.58 5.70 19.12
C GLY A 7 -13.21 5.65 18.43
N ILE A 8 -12.10 5.87 19.16
CA ILE A 8 -10.77 5.87 18.52
C ILE A 8 -10.49 4.54 17.80
N CYS A 9 -9.97 4.62 16.56
CA CYS A 9 -9.76 3.49 15.66
C CYS A 9 -11.03 2.86 15.04
N GLU A 10 -12.24 3.37 15.31
CA GLU A 10 -13.48 2.96 14.66
C GLU A 10 -13.62 3.56 13.25
N SER A 11 -14.30 2.87 12.32
CA SER A 11 -14.38 3.30 10.92
C SER A 11 -15.27 4.52 10.70
N GLY A 12 -16.20 4.78 11.62
CA GLY A 12 -17.13 5.92 11.57
C GLY A 12 -16.71 7.13 12.40
N GLN A 13 -15.45 7.19 12.85
CA GLN A 13 -14.97 8.27 13.71
C GLN A 13 -15.19 9.64 13.02
N PRO A 14 -15.94 10.58 13.62
CA PRO A 14 -16.30 11.85 12.97
C PRO A 14 -15.07 12.74 12.66
N SER A 15 -14.00 12.56 13.42
CA SER A 15 -12.71 13.24 13.21
C SER A 15 -11.74 12.48 12.31
N GLY A 16 -12.15 11.34 11.72
CA GLY A 16 -11.30 10.53 10.83
C GLY A 16 -10.10 9.85 11.48
N LEU A 17 -10.05 9.79 12.83
CA LEU A 17 -8.97 9.17 13.60
C LEU A 17 -9.07 7.65 13.55
N THR A 18 -8.75 7.09 12.40
CA THR A 18 -8.68 5.65 12.13
C THR A 18 -7.26 5.13 12.38
N CYS A 19 -7.13 3.84 12.75
CA CYS A 19 -5.85 3.22 13.07
C CYS A 19 -5.51 2.11 12.07
N PRO A 20 -5.10 2.43 10.83
CA PRO A 20 -4.85 1.44 9.78
C PRO A 20 -3.76 0.44 10.18
N ASN A 21 -2.64 0.90 10.75
CA ASN A 21 -1.57 0.02 11.22
C ASN A 21 -1.98 -0.87 12.40
N GLY A 22 -2.83 -0.36 13.31
CA GLY A 22 -3.35 -1.18 14.42
C GLY A 22 -4.25 -2.31 13.93
N ARG A 23 -5.08 -2.03 12.91
CA ARG A 23 -5.98 -3.02 12.30
C ARG A 23 -5.21 -4.10 11.53
N THR A 24 -4.17 -3.73 10.78
CA THR A 24 -3.36 -4.73 10.04
C THR A 24 -2.57 -5.63 10.98
N LEU A 25 -2.02 -5.09 12.07
CA LEU A 25 -1.35 -5.88 13.10
C LEU A 25 -2.31 -6.85 13.81
N TYR A 26 -3.53 -6.42 14.14
CA TYR A 26 -4.53 -7.32 14.71
C TYR A 26 -4.93 -8.44 13.74
N SER A 27 -5.11 -8.11 12.45
CA SER A 27 -5.37 -9.12 11.42
C SER A 27 -4.23 -10.12 11.29
N SER A 28 -2.96 -9.71 11.49
CA SER A 28 -1.80 -10.61 11.44
C SER A 28 -1.86 -11.76 12.46
N VAL A 29 -2.52 -11.54 13.61
CA VAL A 29 -2.72 -12.54 14.67
C VAL A 29 -3.61 -13.70 14.19
N ILE A 30 -4.59 -13.43 13.31
CA ILE A 30 -5.48 -14.45 12.75
C ILE A 30 -4.68 -15.47 11.94
N TRP A 31 -3.69 -15.01 11.16
CA TRP A 31 -2.83 -15.88 10.35
C TRP A 31 -1.96 -16.80 11.20
N GLY A 32 -1.53 -16.33 12.38
CA GLY A 32 -0.79 -17.14 13.35
C GLY A 32 -1.65 -18.22 14.02
N LEU A 33 -2.91 -17.89 14.36
CA LEU A 33 -3.83 -18.78 15.08
C LEU A 33 -4.44 -19.89 14.21
N VAL A 34 -4.79 -19.59 12.96
CA VAL A 34 -5.47 -20.55 12.05
C VAL A 34 -4.54 -21.70 11.63
N GLY A 35 -3.23 -21.46 11.65
CA GLY A 35 -2.18 -22.43 11.36
C GLY A 35 -1.93 -22.66 9.86
N PRO A 36 -0.69 -23.00 9.46
CA PRO A 36 -0.30 -23.04 8.06
C PRO A 36 -1.03 -24.11 7.25
N ARG A 37 -1.46 -25.21 7.89
CA ARG A 37 -2.18 -26.31 7.22
C ARG A 37 -3.55 -25.88 6.68
N ARG A 38 -4.22 -24.90 7.29
CA ARG A 38 -5.54 -24.43 6.83
C ARG A 38 -5.45 -23.28 5.83
N LEU A 39 -4.33 -22.57 5.79
CA LEU A 39 -4.13 -21.42 4.91
C LEU A 39 -3.40 -21.78 3.61
N TYR A 40 -2.36 -22.61 3.71
CA TYR A 40 -1.41 -22.86 2.62
C TYR A 40 -1.40 -24.31 2.08
N SER A 41 -2.27 -25.19 2.59
CA SER A 41 -2.36 -26.55 2.04
C SER A 41 -3.00 -26.56 0.66
N VAL A 42 -2.70 -27.59 -0.13
CA VAL A 42 -3.17 -27.74 -1.51
C VAL A 42 -4.70 -27.60 -1.58
N GLY A 43 -5.18 -26.63 -2.37
CA GLY A 43 -6.60 -26.34 -2.55
C GLY A 43 -7.15 -25.24 -1.62
N GLN A 44 -6.34 -24.66 -0.74
CA GLN A 44 -6.73 -23.53 0.10
C GLN A 44 -6.45 -22.18 -0.58
N ILE A 45 -7.10 -21.13 -0.07
CA ILE A 45 -7.10 -19.77 -0.65
C ILE A 45 -5.68 -19.21 -0.82
N TYR A 46 -4.76 -19.48 0.12
CA TYR A 46 -3.40 -18.91 0.09
C TYR A 46 -2.34 -19.85 -0.47
N THR A 47 -2.72 -21.00 -1.03
CA THR A 47 -1.79 -21.89 -1.76
C THR A 47 -0.96 -21.15 -2.80
N PRO A 48 -1.53 -20.24 -3.62
CA PRO A 48 -0.76 -19.56 -4.66
C PRO A 48 0.40 -18.72 -4.12
N LEU A 49 0.34 -18.27 -2.87
CA LEU A 49 1.42 -17.48 -2.27
C LEU A 49 2.72 -18.30 -2.13
N LEU A 50 2.61 -19.62 -1.97
CA LEU A 50 3.78 -20.50 -1.89
C LEU A 50 4.56 -20.56 -3.21
N HIS A 51 3.91 -20.29 -4.36
CA HIS A 51 4.62 -20.26 -5.65
C HIS A 51 5.62 -19.11 -5.73
N PHE A 52 5.45 -18.03 -4.95
CA PHE A 52 6.41 -16.92 -4.93
C PHE A 52 7.79 -17.34 -4.42
N PHE A 53 7.93 -18.41 -3.63
CA PHE A 53 9.24 -18.90 -3.20
C PHE A 53 10.10 -19.36 -4.38
N TRP A 54 9.53 -20.20 -5.25
CA TRP A 54 10.23 -20.72 -6.42
C TRP A 54 10.38 -19.64 -7.50
N ILE A 55 9.35 -18.81 -7.69
CA ILE A 55 9.42 -17.66 -8.60
C ILE A 55 10.56 -16.72 -8.17
N GLY A 56 10.66 -16.40 -6.87
CA GLY A 56 11.73 -15.57 -6.33
C GLY A 56 13.13 -16.19 -6.48
N ALA A 57 13.25 -17.52 -6.40
CA ALA A 57 14.52 -18.23 -6.63
C ALA A 57 14.91 -18.30 -8.12
N LEU A 58 13.93 -18.51 -9.00
CA LEU A 58 14.16 -18.69 -10.43
C LEU A 58 14.44 -17.37 -11.15
N ILE A 59 13.76 -16.29 -10.77
CA ILE A 59 13.83 -15.00 -11.45
C ILE A 59 15.26 -14.44 -11.54
N PRO A 60 16.08 -14.41 -10.46
CA PRO A 60 17.47 -13.97 -10.53
C PRO A 60 18.30 -14.82 -11.50
N LEU A 61 18.09 -16.14 -11.48
CA LEU A 61 18.78 -17.10 -12.35
C LEU A 61 18.42 -16.86 -13.83
N VAL A 62 17.13 -16.68 -14.12
CA VAL A 62 16.65 -16.33 -15.47
C VAL A 62 17.26 -15.01 -15.95
N THR A 63 17.31 -13.98 -15.10
CA THR A 63 17.96 -12.72 -15.49
C THR A 63 19.46 -12.83 -15.68
N PHE A 64 20.13 -13.68 -14.92
CA PHE A 64 21.55 -13.96 -15.12
C PHE A 64 21.82 -14.64 -16.46
N LEU A 65 21.01 -15.64 -16.83
CA LEU A 65 21.11 -16.31 -18.13
C LEU A 65 20.79 -15.37 -19.30
N LEU A 66 19.75 -14.54 -19.16
CA LEU A 66 19.40 -13.52 -20.16
C LEU A 66 20.51 -12.49 -20.33
N TYR A 67 21.15 -12.08 -19.23
CA TYR A 67 22.34 -11.22 -19.28
C TYR A 67 23.51 -11.92 -20.00
N ARG A 68 23.75 -13.21 -19.72
CA ARG A 68 24.81 -14.01 -20.36
C ARG A 68 24.62 -14.10 -21.87
N TYR A 69 23.38 -14.29 -22.33
CA TYR A 69 23.04 -14.44 -23.75
C TYR A 69 23.03 -13.10 -24.49
N THR A 70 22.29 -12.11 -24.00
CA THR A 70 22.09 -10.84 -24.70
C THR A 70 23.21 -9.83 -24.47
N ARG A 71 23.99 -9.98 -23.38
CA ARG A 71 24.98 -9.01 -22.88
C ARG A 71 24.47 -7.58 -22.73
N CYS A 72 23.15 -7.35 -22.75
CA CYS A 72 22.57 -6.02 -22.63
C CYS A 72 22.79 -5.46 -21.22
N ARG A 73 23.18 -4.19 -21.14
CA ARG A 73 23.38 -3.47 -19.86
C ARG A 73 22.11 -3.39 -19.01
N PHE A 74 20.94 -3.45 -19.63
CA PHE A 74 19.64 -3.40 -18.96
C PHE A 74 19.48 -4.50 -17.90
N TRP A 75 19.83 -5.75 -18.23
CA TRP A 75 19.69 -6.89 -17.30
C TRP A 75 20.56 -6.76 -16.04
N LYS A 76 21.63 -5.95 -16.06
CA LYS A 76 22.43 -5.64 -14.87
C LYS A 76 21.79 -4.63 -13.94
N LEU A 77 20.85 -3.82 -14.43
CA LEU A 77 20.23 -2.73 -13.68
C LEU A 77 18.98 -3.18 -12.92
N ILE A 78 18.47 -4.37 -13.21
CA ILE A 78 17.30 -4.95 -12.56
C ILE A 78 17.71 -5.52 -11.20
N ASN A 79 17.04 -5.07 -10.14
CA ASN A 79 17.21 -5.61 -8.79
C ASN A 79 15.86 -6.17 -8.32
N TRP A 80 15.73 -7.50 -8.40
CA TRP A 80 14.50 -8.20 -8.02
C TRP A 80 14.13 -8.08 -6.54
N PRO A 81 15.08 -8.17 -5.57
CA PRO A 81 14.79 -7.85 -4.17
C PRO A 81 14.10 -6.50 -3.97
N LEU A 82 14.56 -5.45 -4.67
CA LEU A 82 13.94 -4.12 -4.58
C LEU A 82 12.52 -4.07 -5.17
N ILE A 83 12.26 -4.87 -6.21
CA ILE A 83 10.92 -4.97 -6.81
C ILE A 83 9.95 -5.67 -5.86
N PHE A 84 10.37 -6.79 -5.24
CA PHE A 84 9.52 -7.54 -4.33
C PHE A 84 9.28 -6.83 -2.99
N ILE A 85 10.26 -6.07 -2.48
CA ILE A 85 10.06 -5.31 -1.24
C ILE A 85 9.14 -4.11 -1.42
N GLY A 86 8.98 -3.62 -2.66
CA GLY A 86 8.10 -2.49 -2.96
C GLY A 86 6.65 -2.74 -2.51
N THR A 87 6.18 -3.97 -2.57
CA THR A 87 4.81 -4.34 -2.17
C THR A 87 4.66 -4.65 -0.68
N ALA A 88 5.69 -4.46 0.15
CA ALA A 88 5.65 -4.83 1.57
C ALA A 88 4.66 -3.98 2.40
N ASN A 89 4.30 -2.79 1.94
CA ASN A 89 3.33 -1.91 2.60
C ASN A 89 1.86 -2.15 2.17
N VAL A 90 1.58 -3.21 1.41
CA VAL A 90 0.22 -3.75 1.25
C VAL A 90 -0.05 -4.63 2.49
N PRO A 91 -1.12 -4.45 3.29
CA PRO A 91 -2.40 -3.80 2.99
C PRO A 91 -2.62 -2.30 3.36
N PRO A 92 -1.84 -1.63 4.24
CA PRO A 92 -2.20 -0.27 4.66
C PRO A 92 -2.11 0.77 3.53
N ALA A 93 -1.28 0.53 2.51
CA ALA A 93 -1.25 1.32 1.29
C ALA A 93 -2.17 0.70 0.22
N THR A 94 -3.15 1.47 -0.23
CA THR A 94 -4.08 1.08 -1.31
C THR A 94 -3.44 1.20 -2.71
N GLY A 95 -4.07 0.64 -3.73
CA GLY A 95 -3.56 0.65 -5.11
C GLY A 95 -3.27 2.05 -5.65
N ILE A 96 -4.01 3.07 -5.20
CA ILE A 96 -3.78 4.46 -5.59
C ILE A 96 -2.46 5.03 -5.06
N ASN A 97 -1.98 4.56 -3.91
CA ASN A 97 -0.69 4.98 -3.36
C ASN A 97 0.45 4.48 -4.26
N TYR A 98 0.34 3.25 -4.73
CA TYR A 98 1.31 2.63 -5.62
C TYR A 98 1.31 3.24 -7.03
N SER A 99 0.13 3.47 -7.61
CA SER A 99 0.02 4.07 -8.94
C SER A 99 0.47 5.54 -8.92
N SER A 100 0.10 6.31 -7.89
CA SER A 100 0.56 7.69 -7.70
C SER A 100 2.08 7.74 -7.51
N TRP A 101 2.65 6.87 -6.66
CA TRP A 101 4.10 6.78 -6.48
C TRP A 101 4.82 6.47 -7.80
N ALA A 102 4.32 5.50 -8.57
CA ALA A 102 4.92 5.12 -9.84
C ALA A 102 4.87 6.26 -10.87
N LEU A 103 3.76 6.98 -10.94
CA LEU A 103 3.59 8.14 -11.83
C LEU A 103 4.56 9.27 -11.46
N VAL A 104 4.61 9.65 -10.17
CA VAL A 104 5.52 10.69 -9.69
C VAL A 104 6.97 10.28 -9.90
N ASN A 105 7.32 9.01 -9.62
CA ASN A 105 8.65 8.50 -9.85
C ASN A 105 9.02 8.61 -11.34
N TYR A 106 8.16 8.19 -12.24
CA TYR A 106 8.40 8.28 -13.68
C TYR A 106 8.60 9.73 -14.15
N ILE A 107 7.75 10.67 -13.70
CA ILE A 107 7.87 12.08 -14.06
C ILE A 107 9.21 12.66 -13.58
N PHE A 108 9.57 12.45 -12.31
CA PHE A 108 10.78 13.06 -11.75
C PHE A 108 12.07 12.35 -12.20
N HIS A 109 12.10 11.02 -12.22
CA HIS A 109 13.29 10.24 -12.56
C HIS A 109 13.49 10.00 -14.05
N SER A 110 12.43 9.99 -14.85
CA SER A 110 12.54 9.78 -16.31
C SER A 110 12.44 11.11 -17.07
N PHE A 111 11.36 11.87 -16.88
CA PHE A 111 11.12 13.07 -17.69
C PHE A 111 11.97 14.26 -17.24
N ILE A 112 11.87 14.65 -15.97
CA ILE A 112 12.56 15.83 -15.43
C ILE A 112 14.07 15.61 -15.41
N LYS A 113 14.53 14.44 -14.95
CA LYS A 113 15.96 14.10 -14.96
C LYS A 113 16.59 14.18 -16.35
N ARG A 114 15.88 13.78 -17.41
CA ARG A 114 16.40 13.83 -18.79
C ARG A 114 16.44 15.24 -19.38
N ARG A 115 15.44 16.09 -19.09
CA ARG A 115 15.38 17.46 -19.63
C ARG A 115 16.11 18.51 -18.80
N TYR A 116 16.14 18.36 -17.47
CA TYR A 116 16.63 19.36 -16.53
C TYR A 116 17.57 18.76 -15.48
N PHE A 117 18.63 18.09 -15.94
CA PHE A 117 19.55 17.35 -15.06
C PHE A 117 20.22 18.24 -13.98
N ALA A 118 20.63 19.46 -14.34
CA ALA A 118 21.28 20.39 -13.42
C ALA A 118 20.35 20.82 -12.27
N TRP A 119 19.08 21.09 -12.57
CA TRP A 119 18.08 21.41 -11.56
C TRP A 119 17.77 20.18 -10.69
N TRP A 120 17.57 19.02 -11.32
CA TRP A 120 17.24 17.77 -10.63
C TRP A 120 18.31 17.39 -9.60
N THR A 121 19.59 17.47 -9.97
CA THR A 121 20.69 17.08 -9.08
C THR A 121 20.81 18.00 -7.86
N LYS A 122 20.45 19.28 -8.00
CA LYS A 122 20.58 20.28 -6.92
C LYS A 122 19.35 20.36 -6.02
N TYR A 123 18.14 20.24 -6.57
CA TYR A 123 16.91 20.59 -5.86
C TYR A 123 15.94 19.43 -5.63
N ASN A 124 16.10 18.27 -6.29
CA ASN A 124 15.11 17.19 -6.16
C ASN A 124 14.97 16.67 -4.72
N TYR A 125 16.09 16.49 -4.01
CA TYR A 125 16.05 16.07 -2.59
C TYR A 125 15.46 17.14 -1.68
N VAL A 126 15.76 18.42 -1.93
CA VAL A 126 15.20 19.54 -1.16
C VAL A 126 13.70 19.63 -1.38
N LEU A 127 13.22 19.41 -2.61
CA LEU A 127 11.81 19.38 -2.94
C LEU A 127 11.07 18.25 -2.20
N THR A 128 11.64 17.05 -2.15
CA THR A 128 11.06 15.94 -1.37
C THR A 128 10.91 16.32 0.10
N ALA A 129 11.97 16.85 0.72
CA ALA A 129 11.90 17.31 2.11
C ALA A 129 10.87 18.45 2.32
N ALA A 130 10.75 19.36 1.36
CA ALA A 130 9.76 20.44 1.39
C ALA A 130 8.31 19.91 1.28
N LEU A 131 8.08 18.86 0.49
CA LEU A 131 6.75 18.23 0.36
C LEU A 131 6.35 17.51 1.65
N ASP A 132 7.27 16.75 2.26
CA ASP A 132 6.99 16.04 3.53
C ASP A 132 6.72 17.02 4.68
N THR A 133 7.53 18.08 4.79
CA THR A 133 7.34 19.12 5.80
C THR A 133 6.08 19.95 5.53
N GLY A 134 5.78 20.25 4.27
CA GLY A 134 4.56 20.96 3.86
C GLY A 134 3.30 20.16 4.20
N LEU A 135 3.29 18.85 3.98
CA LEU A 135 2.20 17.96 4.37
C LEU A 135 2.00 17.94 5.89
N ALA A 136 3.08 17.83 6.66
CA ALA A 136 3.01 17.84 8.12
C ALA A 136 2.45 19.17 8.66
N LEU A 137 2.95 20.30 8.15
CA LEU A 137 2.49 21.63 8.54
C LEU A 137 1.03 21.88 8.17
N SER A 138 0.62 21.52 6.95
CA SER A 138 -0.76 21.65 6.51
C SER A 138 -1.70 20.77 7.36
N GLY A 139 -1.29 19.56 7.73
CA GLY A 139 -2.03 18.72 8.67
C GLY A 139 -2.26 19.38 10.04
N ILE A 140 -1.24 20.02 10.59
CA ILE A 140 -1.34 20.76 11.86
C ILE A 140 -2.34 21.92 11.74
N VAL A 141 -2.22 22.73 10.68
CA VAL A 141 -3.13 23.87 10.44
C VAL A 141 -4.57 23.39 10.28
N ILE A 142 -4.79 22.36 9.47
CA ILE A 142 -6.11 21.77 9.23
C ILE A 142 -6.73 21.21 10.52
N PHE A 143 -5.92 20.56 11.36
CA PHE A 143 -6.39 20.02 12.64
C PHE A 143 -6.84 21.15 13.59
N PHE A 144 -5.99 22.15 13.83
CA PHE A 144 -6.29 23.21 14.80
C PHE A 144 -7.33 24.22 14.30
N CYS A 145 -7.34 24.54 13.00
CA CYS A 145 -8.23 25.56 12.45
C CYS A 145 -9.61 25.03 12.03
N ILE A 146 -9.74 23.75 11.68
CA ILE A 146 -11.00 23.20 11.13
C ILE A 146 -11.53 22.06 12.00
N SER A 147 -10.70 21.03 12.25
CA SER A 147 -11.17 19.80 12.91
C SER A 147 -11.47 20.01 14.40
N TYR A 148 -10.59 20.70 15.12
CA TYR A 148 -10.75 20.99 16.56
C TYR A 148 -11.97 21.87 16.89
N PRO A 149 -12.25 22.97 16.16
CA PRO A 149 -13.46 23.76 16.40
C PRO A 149 -14.76 23.09 15.89
N GLY A 150 -14.69 21.89 15.31
CA GLY A 150 -15.86 21.16 14.82
C GLY A 150 -16.46 21.70 13.53
N ALA A 151 -15.69 22.47 12.75
CA ALA A 151 -16.14 22.98 11.48
C ALA A 151 -16.19 21.87 10.42
N LEU A 152 -17.29 21.81 9.67
CA LEU A 152 -17.44 20.87 8.55
C LEU A 152 -16.53 21.30 7.39
N PHE A 153 -15.71 20.38 6.89
CA PHE A 153 -14.91 20.64 5.70
C PHE A 153 -15.80 20.99 4.50
N PRO A 154 -15.35 21.91 3.62
CA PRO A 154 -16.07 22.20 2.40
C PRO A 154 -16.23 20.91 1.57
N LYS A 155 -17.47 20.66 1.13
CA LYS A 155 -17.80 19.56 0.21
C LYS A 155 -17.44 19.99 -1.20
N TRP A 156 -16.28 19.54 -1.67
CA TRP A 156 -15.84 19.73 -3.05
C TRP A 156 -15.25 18.43 -3.57
N TRP A 157 -15.09 18.32 -4.88
CA TRP A 157 -14.68 17.10 -5.58
C TRP A 157 -13.47 16.40 -4.94
N GLY A 158 -12.41 17.15 -4.59
CA GLY A 158 -11.21 16.55 -3.98
C GLY A 158 -11.42 15.91 -2.60
N ASN A 159 -12.44 16.32 -1.85
CA ASN A 159 -12.76 15.77 -0.53
C ASN A 159 -13.81 14.64 -0.59
N THR A 160 -14.51 14.46 -1.70
CA THR A 160 -15.60 13.49 -1.80
C THR A 160 -15.28 12.31 -2.70
N VAL A 161 -14.42 12.49 -3.70
CA VAL A 161 -14.17 11.48 -4.73
C VAL A 161 -13.48 10.24 -4.18
N TYR A 162 -12.59 10.40 -3.20
CA TYR A 162 -11.89 9.24 -2.63
C TYR A 162 -12.88 8.29 -1.92
N LEU A 163 -14.00 8.81 -1.40
CA LEU A 163 -15.04 7.99 -0.76
C LEU A 163 -15.85 7.16 -1.76
N ASN A 164 -15.98 7.61 -3.01
CA ASN A 164 -16.72 6.93 -4.08
C ASN A 164 -15.83 5.93 -4.84
N THR A 165 -14.89 5.28 -4.14
CA THR A 165 -14.00 4.27 -4.74
C THR A 165 -14.25 2.93 -4.06
N ALA A 166 -14.11 1.84 -4.81
CA ALA A 166 -14.25 0.48 -4.28
C ALA A 166 -13.28 0.22 -3.10
N ASP A 167 -12.12 0.91 -3.10
CA ASP A 167 -11.14 0.88 -2.01
C ASP A 167 -11.69 1.54 -0.72
N ALA A 168 -12.42 2.65 -0.83
CA ALA A 168 -13.02 3.33 0.32
C ALA A 168 -14.28 2.65 0.85
N GLU A 169 -15.06 2.04 -0.04
CA GLU A 169 -16.22 1.21 0.32
C GLU A 169 -15.81 -0.18 0.87
N GLY A 170 -14.53 -0.55 0.75
CA GLY A 170 -14.01 -1.83 1.23
C GLY A 170 -14.61 -3.02 0.49
N VAL A 171 -14.99 -2.85 -0.78
CA VAL A 171 -15.65 -3.89 -1.57
C VAL A 171 -14.68 -5.05 -1.76
N ALA A 172 -15.10 -6.23 -1.30
CA ALA A 172 -14.32 -7.44 -1.48
C ALA A 172 -14.23 -7.79 -2.97
N TYR A 173 -13.01 -8.04 -3.46
CA TYR A 173 -12.78 -8.47 -4.84
C TYR A 173 -13.46 -9.82 -5.15
N MET A 174 -13.61 -10.69 -4.14
CA MET A 174 -14.34 -11.94 -4.23
C MET A 174 -15.61 -11.86 -3.38
N ALA A 175 -16.75 -12.21 -3.97
CA ALA A 175 -17.99 -12.37 -3.24
C ALA A 175 -17.88 -13.53 -2.23
N VAL A 176 -18.58 -13.41 -1.10
CA VAL A 176 -18.69 -14.51 -0.15
C VAL A 176 -19.33 -15.69 -0.89
N PRO A 177 -18.75 -16.91 -0.80
CA PRO A 177 -19.33 -18.08 -1.45
C PRO A 177 -20.75 -18.31 -0.92
N SER A 178 -21.63 -18.91 -1.73
CA SER A 178 -23.07 -19.09 -1.43
C SER A 178 -23.36 -19.82 -0.11
N ILE A 179 -22.37 -20.52 0.44
CA ILE A 179 -22.38 -21.16 1.76
C ILE A 179 -22.29 -20.18 2.94
N GLY A 180 -21.93 -18.91 2.72
CA GLY A 180 -21.92 -17.85 3.75
C GLY A 180 -20.70 -17.84 4.69
N TYR A 181 -19.78 -18.81 4.58
CA TYR A 181 -18.56 -18.87 5.38
C TYR A 181 -17.35 -19.31 4.55
N PHE A 182 -16.15 -18.96 5.04
CA PHE A 182 -14.89 -19.38 4.46
C PHE A 182 -14.35 -20.62 5.17
N GLY A 183 -14.06 -21.68 4.42
CA GLY A 183 -13.49 -22.93 4.92
C GLY A 183 -14.37 -24.16 4.66
N PRO A 184 -13.87 -25.36 4.99
CA PRO A 184 -14.69 -26.57 4.95
C PRO A 184 -15.86 -26.45 5.95
N PRO A 185 -16.97 -27.17 5.72
CA PRO A 185 -18.08 -27.21 6.66
C PRO A 185 -17.61 -27.53 8.08
N ASN A 186 -18.22 -26.89 9.08
CA ASN A 186 -18.01 -27.22 10.49
C ASN A 186 -18.17 -28.74 10.63
N GLY A 187 -17.08 -29.40 11.03
CA GLY A 187 -16.92 -30.83 10.88
C GLY A 187 -18.05 -31.64 11.53
N THR A 188 -18.50 -32.65 10.80
CA THR A 188 -18.71 -33.98 11.36
C THR A 188 -17.35 -34.67 11.46
#